data_AF-A0A0M0BM27-F1
#
_entry.id   AF-A0A0M0BM27-F1
#
_cell.length_a   1.000
_cell.length_b   1.000
_cell.length_c   1.000
_cell.angle_alpha   90.00
_cell.angle_beta   90.00
_cell.angle_gamma   90.00
#
_symmetry.space_group_name_H-M   'P 1'
#
loop_
_entity.id
_entity.type
_entity.pdbx_description
1 polymer ?
#
loop_
_entity_poly.entity_id
_entity_poly.type
_entity_poly.pdbx_seq_one_letter_code
_entity_poly.pdbx_strand_id
1 'polypeptide(L)'
;MWTSRDASERIVSYYSYLFTFPSRGAMAGAIVIISISGCAAAFAMTWGVAAALRGLLFGLLGLTFPLLASDALSSALFKDDAFLTPRRFTILSYASSIVYAGAILLSSATSTVIGGTDLLVRGVMFAIAVNASLRYLVVQVFSNRGVTRNMAATFMQPIFCFVSGALLSYPAMRIPVLGAIGTAITVGGIHLLLLAMSRTRNVPRGMRLIPLFRAFVMAWAEDLWIL
;
A
#
# COMPACT_ATOMS: atom_id res chain seq x y z
N MET A 1 32.76 -12.18 22.96
CA MET A 1 31.45 -12.59 22.40
C MET A 1 30.49 -11.39 22.41
N TRP A 2 30.82 -10.34 21.64
CA TRP A 2 30.31 -8.96 21.76
C TRP A 2 30.17 -8.32 20.36
N THR A 3 29.42 -8.94 19.43
CA THR A 3 29.38 -8.41 18.05
C THR A 3 27.98 -8.29 17.46
N SER A 4 26.99 -9.07 17.93
CA SER A 4 25.66 -9.05 17.30
C SER A 4 24.70 -7.99 17.87
N ARG A 5 24.79 -7.65 19.17
CA ARG A 5 23.96 -6.61 19.80
C ARG A 5 24.36 -5.19 19.38
N ASP A 6 25.65 -4.86 19.46
CA ASP A 6 26.17 -3.54 19.07
C ASP A 6 25.98 -3.22 17.58
N ALA A 7 26.12 -4.22 16.71
CA ALA A 7 25.83 -4.05 15.28
C ALA A 7 24.34 -3.78 15.04
N SER A 8 23.46 -4.47 15.76
CA SER A 8 22.02 -4.22 15.66
C SER A 8 21.65 -2.82 16.16
N GLU A 9 22.23 -2.35 17.27
CA GLU A 9 21.94 -1.02 17.82
C GLU A 9 22.47 0.11 16.92
N ARG A 10 23.66 -0.04 16.34
CA ARG A 10 24.18 0.92 15.34
C ARG A 10 23.35 0.97 14.06
N ILE A 11 22.87 -0.19 13.59
CA ILE A 11 21.95 -0.25 12.46
C ILE A 11 20.66 0.50 12.83
N VAL A 12 20.10 0.26 14.01
CA VAL A 12 18.85 0.89 14.44
C VAL A 12 18.96 2.41 14.56
N SER A 13 20.06 2.94 15.12
CA SER A 13 20.25 4.39 15.21
C SER A 13 20.40 5.04 13.83
N TYR A 14 21.12 4.40 12.91
CA TYR A 14 21.30 4.92 11.54
C TYR A 14 20.01 4.84 10.71
N TYR A 15 19.20 3.80 10.90
CA TYR A 15 17.96 3.59 10.13
C TYR A 15 16.77 4.40 10.65
N SER A 16 16.72 4.80 11.93
CA SER A 16 15.68 5.71 12.45
C SER A 16 15.63 7.03 11.65
N TYR A 17 16.80 7.57 11.34
CA TYR A 17 16.95 8.79 10.53
C TYR A 17 16.53 8.61 9.06
N LEU A 18 16.64 7.39 8.51
CA LEU A 18 16.24 7.08 7.13
C LEU A 18 14.73 6.92 6.94
N PHE A 19 13.96 6.79 8.03
CA PHE A 19 12.53 6.49 7.98
C PHE A 19 11.66 7.51 8.71
N THR A 20 12.14 8.74 8.93
CA THR A 20 11.29 9.79 9.47
C THR A 20 10.25 10.21 8.43
N PHE A 21 9.01 9.78 8.61
CA PHE A 21 7.92 10.14 7.70
C PHE A 21 7.50 11.59 7.90
N PRO A 22 7.17 12.32 6.81
CA PRO A 22 6.63 13.68 6.89
C PRO A 22 5.38 13.78 7.76
N SER A 23 4.95 15.01 8.07
CA SER A 23 3.69 15.24 8.78
C SER A 23 2.52 14.61 8.03
N ARG A 24 1.45 14.26 8.76
CA ARG A 24 0.25 13.65 8.17
C ARG A 24 -0.33 14.49 7.03
N GLY A 25 -0.35 15.82 7.20
CA GLY A 25 -0.78 16.77 6.18
C GLY A 25 0.11 16.75 4.94
N ALA A 26 1.43 16.70 5.12
CA ALA A 26 2.37 16.61 4.01
C ALA A 26 2.21 15.29 3.22
N MET A 27 2.02 14.15 3.92
CA MET A 27 1.75 12.87 3.27
C MET A 27 0.41 12.88 2.52
N ALA A 28 -0.65 13.46 3.09
CA ALA A 28 -1.93 13.61 2.42
C ALA A 28 -1.81 14.48 1.16
N GLY A 29 -1.09 15.60 1.24
CA GLY A 29 -0.78 16.45 0.08
C GLY A 29 0.02 15.70 -0.99
N ALA A 30 1.01 14.90 -0.58
CA ALA A 30 1.78 14.08 -1.50
C ALA A 30 0.93 13.01 -2.20
N ILE A 31 -0.01 12.37 -1.49
CA ILE A 31 -0.97 11.42 -2.10
C ILE A 31 -1.76 12.10 -3.23
N VAL A 32 -2.24 13.33 -3.01
CA VAL A 32 -2.95 14.12 -4.02
C VAL A 32 -2.05 14.37 -5.22
N ILE A 33 -0.87 14.95 -4.99
CA ILE A 33 0.07 15.34 -6.06
C ILE A 33 0.52 14.13 -6.87
N ILE A 34 0.97 13.05 -6.21
CA ILE A 34 1.48 11.83 -6.86
C ILE A 34 0.38 11.16 -7.69
N SER A 35 -0.83 11.04 -7.14
CA SER A 35 -1.95 10.38 -7.85
C SER A 35 -2.37 11.17 -9.08
N ILE A 36 -2.54 12.49 -8.94
CA ILE A 36 -2.98 13.37 -10.02
C ILE A 36 -1.92 13.47 -11.11
N SER A 37 -0.68 13.80 -10.75
CA SER A 37 0.41 13.94 -11.72
C SER A 37 0.77 12.60 -12.39
N GLY A 38 0.84 11.51 -11.62
CA GLY A 38 1.14 10.17 -12.15
C GLY A 38 0.10 9.69 -13.16
N CYS A 39 -1.19 9.87 -12.87
CA CYS A 39 -2.26 9.48 -13.80
C CYS A 39 -2.33 10.41 -15.01
N ALA A 40 -2.18 11.72 -14.83
CA ALA A 40 -2.15 12.67 -15.95
C ALA A 40 -1.00 12.36 -16.91
N ALA A 41 0.20 12.12 -16.39
CA ALA A 41 1.36 11.75 -17.20
C ALA A 41 1.14 10.41 -17.92
N ALA A 42 0.66 9.38 -17.23
CA ALA A 42 0.40 8.08 -17.85
C ALA A 42 -0.66 8.15 -18.97
N PHE A 43 -1.74 8.89 -18.76
CA PHE A 43 -2.76 9.04 -19.81
C PHE A 43 -2.24 9.87 -20.98
N ALA A 44 -1.46 10.92 -20.70
CA ALA A 44 -0.82 11.73 -21.73
C ALA A 44 0.16 10.91 -22.57
N MET A 45 0.91 10.01 -21.94
CA MET A 45 1.83 9.10 -22.62
C MET A 45 1.08 8.08 -23.50
N THR A 46 -0.01 7.49 -23.00
CA THR A 46 -0.72 6.41 -23.74
C THR A 46 -1.62 6.92 -24.85
N TRP A 47 -2.33 8.04 -24.62
CA TRP A 47 -3.37 8.54 -25.54
C TRP A 47 -3.12 9.99 -26.01
N GLY A 48 -1.96 10.56 -25.72
CA GLY A 48 -1.59 11.92 -26.08
C GLY A 48 -2.06 12.97 -25.07
N VAL A 49 -1.54 14.20 -25.20
CA VAL A 49 -1.73 15.31 -24.24
C VAL A 49 -3.21 15.64 -24.02
N ALA A 50 -4.07 15.46 -25.02
CA ALA A 50 -5.52 15.66 -24.88
C ALA A 50 -6.17 14.75 -23.82
N ALA A 51 -5.58 13.58 -23.55
CA ALA A 51 -6.06 12.65 -22.52
C ALA A 51 -5.57 13.01 -21.11
N ALA A 52 -4.69 14.01 -20.94
CA ALA A 52 -4.18 14.42 -19.64
C ALA A 52 -5.30 14.82 -18.67
N LEU A 53 -6.35 15.50 -19.16
CA LEU A 53 -7.51 15.87 -18.34
C LEU A 53 -8.24 14.63 -17.80
N ARG A 54 -8.40 13.58 -18.61
CA ARG A 54 -8.97 12.30 -18.16
C ARG A 54 -8.07 11.64 -17.12
N GLY A 55 -6.75 11.72 -17.30
CA GLY A 55 -5.77 11.25 -16.32
C GLY A 55 -5.83 12.03 -15.01
N LEU A 56 -6.03 13.36 -15.03
CA LEU A 56 -6.22 14.18 -13.83
C LEU A 56 -7.49 13.75 -13.08
N LEU A 57 -8.61 13.60 -13.78
CA LEU A 57 -9.88 13.15 -13.19
C LEU A 57 -9.77 11.74 -12.60
N PHE A 58 -9.09 10.83 -13.32
CA PHE A 58 -8.81 9.50 -12.81
C PHE A 58 -7.85 9.53 -11.62
N GLY A 59 -6.84 10.38 -11.61
CA GLY A 59 -5.96 10.55 -10.45
C GLY A 59 -6.73 11.01 -9.21
N LEU A 60 -7.64 11.97 -9.37
CA LEU A 60 -8.45 12.51 -8.29
C LEU A 60 -9.52 11.52 -7.79
N LEU A 61 -10.38 11.04 -8.68
CA LEU A 61 -11.54 10.19 -8.34
C LEU A 61 -11.17 8.71 -8.25
N GLY A 62 -10.22 8.27 -9.08
CA GLY A 62 -9.75 6.89 -9.19
C GLY A 62 -8.76 6.48 -8.11
N LEU A 63 -7.90 7.41 -7.65
CA LEU A 63 -6.86 7.09 -6.66
C LEU A 63 -6.97 7.95 -5.41
N THR A 64 -6.87 9.28 -5.53
CA THR A 64 -6.80 10.18 -4.36
C THR A 64 -7.98 9.98 -3.41
N PHE A 65 -9.20 10.05 -3.92
CA PHE A 65 -10.40 9.90 -3.09
C PHE A 65 -10.49 8.51 -2.44
N PRO A 66 -10.36 7.38 -3.16
CA PRO A 66 -10.29 6.04 -2.57
C PRO A 66 -9.23 5.86 -1.48
N LEU A 67 -8.01 6.40 -1.70
CA LEU A 67 -6.91 6.31 -0.75
C LEU A 67 -7.25 7.06 0.55
N LEU A 68 -7.67 8.32 0.45
CA LEU A 68 -7.99 9.15 1.62
C LEU A 68 -9.27 8.69 2.33
N ALA A 69 -10.29 8.25 1.59
CA ALA A 69 -11.51 7.70 2.14
C ALA A 69 -11.22 6.42 2.95
N SER A 70 -10.39 5.51 2.40
CA SER A 70 -9.98 4.35 3.18
C SER A 70 -9.10 4.72 4.36
N ASP A 71 -8.23 5.71 4.27
CA ASP A 71 -7.44 6.19 5.41
C ASP A 71 -8.34 6.67 6.55
N ALA A 72 -9.33 7.52 6.23
CA ALA A 72 -10.29 8.05 7.18
C ALA A 72 -11.14 6.95 7.83
N LEU A 73 -11.68 6.02 7.02
CA LEU A 73 -12.50 4.92 7.52
C LEU A 73 -11.68 3.91 8.32
N SER A 74 -10.44 3.59 7.92
CA SER A 74 -9.56 2.71 8.70
C SER A 74 -9.13 3.38 10.00
N SER A 75 -8.92 4.70 10.00
CA SER A 75 -8.64 5.47 11.22
C SER A 75 -9.83 5.43 12.19
N ALA A 76 -11.06 5.55 11.69
CA ALA A 76 -12.28 5.40 12.50
C ALA A 76 -12.43 3.95 13.02
N LEU A 77 -12.14 3.00 12.11
CA LEU A 77 -11.74 1.61 12.37
C LEU A 77 -11.01 1.50 13.70
N PHE A 78 -9.84 2.12 13.77
CA PHE A 78 -8.77 1.84 14.71
C PHE A 78 -8.51 2.96 15.74
N LYS A 79 -9.51 3.80 16.01
CA LYS A 79 -9.36 4.95 16.92
C LYS A 79 -8.77 4.64 18.30
N ASP A 80 -9.06 3.45 18.85
CA ASP A 80 -8.59 3.02 20.19
C ASP A 80 -7.38 2.07 20.12
N ASP A 81 -6.67 2.02 18.99
CA ASP A 81 -5.52 1.13 18.80
C ASP A 81 -4.20 1.90 18.89
N ALA A 82 -3.35 1.53 19.85
CA ALA A 82 -2.04 2.16 20.05
C ALA A 82 -1.05 1.86 18.91
N PHE A 83 -1.21 0.73 18.22
CA PHE A 83 -0.29 0.31 17.16
C PHE A 83 -0.76 0.71 15.76
N LEU A 84 -2.04 1.00 15.54
CA LEU A 84 -2.57 1.40 14.24
C LEU A 84 -3.20 2.79 14.32
N THR A 85 -2.35 3.79 14.54
CA THR A 85 -2.78 5.20 14.61
C THR A 85 -3.16 5.76 13.23
N PRO A 86 -3.94 6.86 13.16
CA PRO A 86 -4.30 7.49 11.89
C PRO A 86 -3.09 7.87 11.02
N ARG A 87 -1.98 8.30 11.64
CA ARG A 87 -0.73 8.59 10.92
C ARG A 87 -0.20 7.37 10.18
N ARG A 88 -0.31 6.18 10.79
CA ARG A 88 0.20 4.92 10.23
C ARG A 88 -0.63 4.45 9.02
N PHE A 89 -1.95 4.66 9.05
CA PHE A 89 -2.77 4.44 7.85
C PHE A 89 -2.49 5.45 6.75
N THR A 90 -2.16 6.71 7.10
CA THR A 90 -1.73 7.70 6.10
C THR A 90 -0.40 7.29 5.46
N ILE A 91 0.56 6.75 6.23
CA ILE A 91 1.82 6.19 5.69
C ILE A 91 1.53 5.04 4.72
N LEU A 92 0.63 4.11 5.07
CA LEU A 92 0.21 3.03 4.18
C LEU A 92 -0.39 3.56 2.88
N SER A 93 -1.27 4.55 2.99
CA SER A 93 -1.94 5.16 1.84
C SER A 93 -0.97 5.95 0.96
N TYR A 94 0.04 6.58 1.58
CA TYR A 94 1.14 7.25 0.88
C TYR A 94 2.00 6.25 0.10
N ALA A 95 2.45 5.16 0.74
CA ALA A 95 3.17 4.09 0.06
C ALA A 95 2.34 3.49 -1.09
N SER A 96 1.04 3.28 -0.86
CA SER A 96 0.14 2.81 -1.91
C SER A 96 0.03 3.76 -3.09
N SER A 97 0.04 5.08 -2.86
CA SER A 97 -0.01 6.07 -3.96
C SER A 97 1.20 5.96 -4.88
N ILE A 98 2.38 5.72 -4.32
CA ILE A 98 3.61 5.49 -5.08
C ILE A 98 3.50 4.21 -5.91
N VAL A 99 3.02 3.12 -5.30
CA VAL A 99 2.81 1.82 -5.99
C VAL A 99 1.83 1.98 -7.15
N TYR A 100 0.71 2.67 -6.95
CA TYR A 100 -0.27 2.92 -8.01
C TYR A 100 0.30 3.78 -9.13
N ALA A 101 0.89 4.93 -8.80
CA ALA A 101 1.48 5.83 -9.80
C ALA A 101 2.59 5.13 -10.61
N GLY A 102 3.48 4.40 -9.93
CA GLY A 102 4.55 3.64 -10.56
C GLY A 102 4.02 2.54 -11.49
N ALA A 103 3.04 1.76 -11.04
CA ALA A 103 2.45 0.70 -11.85
C ALA A 103 1.71 1.24 -13.09
N ILE A 104 0.97 2.34 -12.94
CA ILE A 104 0.25 2.99 -14.02
C ILE A 104 1.22 3.62 -15.04
N LEU A 105 2.26 4.32 -14.58
CA LEU A 105 3.31 4.88 -15.45
C LEU A 105 4.07 3.79 -16.20
N LEU A 106 4.47 2.71 -15.52
CA LEU A 106 5.15 1.59 -16.15
C LEU A 106 4.27 0.90 -17.20
N SER A 107 3.00 0.70 -16.87
CA SER A 107 2.03 0.09 -17.79
C SER A 107 1.76 0.97 -18.99
N SER A 108 1.68 2.28 -18.78
CA SER A 108 1.59 3.27 -19.84
C SER A 108 2.81 3.25 -20.75
N ALA A 109 4.03 3.32 -20.20
CA ALA A 109 5.26 3.24 -20.98
C ALA A 109 5.30 1.95 -21.81
N THR A 110 4.97 0.81 -21.19
CA THR A 110 4.90 -0.48 -21.89
C THR A 110 3.83 -0.48 -22.99
N SER A 111 2.67 0.13 -22.74
CA SER A 111 1.60 0.28 -23.74
C SER A 111 2.01 1.10 -24.94
N THR A 112 2.87 2.11 -24.77
CA THR A 112 3.38 2.91 -25.90
C THR A 112 4.35 2.13 -26.78
N VAL A 113 5.08 1.18 -26.21
CA VAL A 113 6.08 0.37 -26.93
C VAL A 113 5.44 -0.84 -27.63
N ILE A 114 4.60 -1.58 -26.92
CA ILE A 114 4.03 -2.85 -27.41
C ILE A 114 2.71 -2.64 -28.16
N GLY A 115 2.03 -1.52 -27.89
CA GLY A 115 0.63 -1.32 -28.27
C GLY A 115 -0.32 -2.08 -27.33
N GLY A 116 -1.54 -1.57 -27.17
CA GLY A 116 -2.60 -2.21 -26.40
C GLY A 116 -2.92 -1.52 -25.07
N THR A 117 -4.09 -0.89 -25.02
CA THR A 117 -4.58 -0.10 -23.88
C THR A 117 -4.92 -0.93 -22.64
N ASP A 118 -5.07 -2.25 -22.80
CA ASP A 118 -5.40 -3.18 -21.72
C ASP A 118 -4.31 -3.25 -20.63
N LEU A 119 -3.07 -2.87 -20.98
CA LEU A 119 -1.93 -2.91 -20.07
C LEU A 119 -2.13 -1.97 -18.88
N LEU A 120 -2.78 -0.82 -19.05
CA LEU A 120 -3.10 0.10 -17.95
C LEU A 120 -4.01 -0.54 -16.92
N VAL A 121 -5.06 -1.23 -17.37
CA VAL A 121 -5.99 -1.95 -16.49
C VAL A 121 -5.25 -3.04 -15.73
N ARG A 122 -4.36 -3.79 -16.40
CA ARG A 122 -3.52 -4.80 -15.76
C ARG A 122 -2.57 -4.20 -14.72
N GLY A 123 -2.00 -3.03 -15.01
CA GLY A 123 -1.18 -2.26 -14.07
C GLY A 123 -1.94 -1.88 -12.80
N VAL A 124 -3.18 -1.38 -12.95
CA VAL A 124 -4.04 -1.08 -11.80
C VAL A 124 -4.34 -2.34 -10.99
N MET A 125 -4.70 -3.45 -11.64
CA MET A 125 -4.96 -4.72 -10.96
C MET A 125 -3.72 -5.25 -10.23
N PHE A 126 -2.54 -5.12 -10.83
CA PHE A 126 -1.28 -5.46 -10.19
C PHE A 126 -1.02 -4.60 -8.94
N ALA A 127 -1.22 -3.29 -9.04
CA ALA A 127 -1.08 -2.39 -7.90
C ALA A 127 -2.10 -2.68 -6.78
N ILE A 128 -3.34 -3.06 -7.12
CA ILE A 128 -4.34 -3.54 -6.16
C ILE A 128 -3.82 -4.76 -5.40
N ALA A 129 -3.29 -5.76 -6.11
CA ALA A 129 -2.78 -7.00 -5.51
C ALA A 129 -1.59 -6.73 -4.57
N VAL A 130 -0.64 -5.90 -4.99
CA VAL A 130 0.51 -5.48 -4.17
C VAL A 130 0.03 -4.74 -2.92
N ASN A 131 -0.85 -3.76 -3.07
CA ASN A 131 -1.34 -2.95 -1.95
C ASN A 131 -2.19 -3.77 -0.97
N ALA A 132 -3.03 -4.69 -1.45
CA ALA A 132 -3.78 -5.59 -0.59
C ALA A 132 -2.83 -6.47 0.24
N SER A 133 -1.76 -6.98 -0.38
CA SER A 133 -0.77 -7.83 0.29
C SER A 133 0.04 -7.05 1.35
N LEU A 134 0.47 -5.83 1.03
CA LEU A 134 1.17 -4.95 1.97
C LEU A 134 0.27 -4.57 3.15
N ARG A 135 -0.98 -4.16 2.89
CA ARG A 135 -1.94 -3.83 3.94
C ARG A 135 -2.28 -5.05 4.79
N TYR A 136 -2.42 -6.24 4.18
CA TYR A 136 -2.67 -7.47 4.92
C TYR A 136 -1.52 -7.75 5.88
N LEU A 137 -0.28 -7.68 5.38
CA LEU A 137 0.91 -7.88 6.20
C LEU A 137 0.95 -6.91 7.40
N VAL A 138 0.77 -5.62 7.15
CA VAL A 138 0.88 -4.60 8.20
C VAL A 138 -0.24 -4.73 9.22
N VAL A 139 -1.50 -4.86 8.77
CA VAL A 139 -2.63 -4.99 9.69
C VAL A 139 -2.50 -6.27 10.52
N GLN A 140 -2.10 -7.40 9.93
CA GLN A 140 -1.97 -8.65 10.67
C GLN A 140 -0.80 -8.68 11.66
N VAL A 141 0.29 -7.97 11.36
CA VAL A 141 1.45 -7.93 12.26
C VAL A 141 1.20 -6.99 13.45
N PHE A 142 0.50 -5.88 13.24
CA PHE A 142 0.35 -4.85 14.27
C PHE A 142 -1.01 -4.84 14.99
N SER A 143 -2.06 -5.40 14.40
CA SER A 143 -3.38 -5.45 15.01
C SER A 143 -3.61 -6.72 15.81
N ASN A 144 -3.98 -6.56 17.08
CA ASN A 144 -4.57 -7.63 17.88
C ASN A 144 -6.10 -7.60 17.89
N ARG A 145 -6.74 -6.79 17.02
CA ARG A 145 -8.20 -6.71 16.90
C ARG A 145 -8.77 -7.97 16.23
N GLY A 146 -10.09 -8.12 16.32
CA GLY A 146 -10.80 -9.24 15.70
C GLY A 146 -10.58 -9.33 14.19
N VAL A 147 -10.56 -10.56 13.68
CA VAL A 147 -10.28 -10.89 12.27
C VAL A 147 -11.12 -10.06 11.30
N THR A 148 -12.41 -9.87 11.57
CA THR A 148 -13.32 -9.11 10.71
C THR A 148 -12.87 -7.66 10.51
N ARG A 149 -12.45 -6.99 11.59
CA ARG A 149 -12.00 -5.59 11.54
C ARG A 149 -10.67 -5.46 10.83
N ASN A 150 -9.77 -6.44 11.01
CA ASN A 150 -8.52 -6.51 10.28
C ASN A 150 -8.76 -6.71 8.79
N MET A 151 -9.64 -7.64 8.40
CA MET A 151 -10.00 -7.86 7.01
C MET A 151 -10.62 -6.61 6.38
N ALA A 152 -11.54 -5.94 7.09
CA ALA A 152 -12.15 -4.71 6.61
C ALA A 152 -11.10 -3.63 6.31
N ALA A 153 -10.20 -3.32 7.25
CA ALA A 153 -9.16 -2.32 7.02
C ALA A 153 -8.15 -2.72 5.93
N THR A 154 -7.85 -4.01 5.80
CA THR A 154 -6.99 -4.51 4.72
C THR A 154 -7.61 -4.28 3.34
N PHE A 155 -8.85 -4.70 3.14
CA PHE A 155 -9.47 -4.75 1.81
C PHE A 155 -10.22 -3.49 1.41
N MET A 156 -10.53 -2.58 2.33
CA MET A 156 -11.30 -1.36 2.01
C MET A 156 -10.64 -0.50 0.93
N GLN A 157 -9.35 -0.18 1.04
CA GLN A 157 -8.66 0.60 -0.01
C GLN A 157 -8.56 -0.17 -1.34
N PRO A 158 -8.10 -1.44 -1.39
CA PRO A 158 -8.15 -2.25 -2.59
C PRO A 158 -9.52 -2.28 -3.27
N ILE A 159 -10.61 -2.44 -2.49
CA ILE A 159 -11.99 -2.46 -3.02
C ILE A 159 -12.37 -1.09 -3.59
N PHE A 160 -12.10 0.01 -2.88
CA PHE A 160 -12.41 1.33 -3.40
C PHE A 160 -11.64 1.65 -4.67
N CYS A 161 -10.35 1.31 -4.73
CA CYS A 161 -9.53 1.46 -5.93
C CYS A 161 -9.96 0.51 -7.06
N PHE A 162 -10.47 -0.68 -6.74
CA PHE A 162 -11.02 -1.59 -7.74
C PHE A 162 -12.30 -1.03 -8.35
N VAL A 163 -13.24 -0.57 -7.52
CA VAL A 163 -14.50 0.03 -7.97
C VAL A 163 -14.24 1.28 -8.79
N SER A 164 -13.32 2.15 -8.34
CA SER A 164 -12.95 3.35 -9.08
C SER A 164 -12.16 3.04 -10.37
N GLY A 165 -11.47 1.89 -10.42
CA GLY A 165 -10.85 1.36 -11.62
C GLY A 165 -11.83 1.09 -12.76
N ALA A 166 -13.13 0.91 -12.47
CA ALA A 166 -14.17 0.80 -13.50
C ALA A 166 -14.29 2.07 -14.36
N LEU A 167 -13.81 3.22 -13.88
CA LEU A 167 -13.72 4.46 -14.66
C LEU A 167 -12.81 4.33 -15.90
N LEU A 168 -11.88 3.36 -15.91
CA LEU A 168 -11.06 3.04 -17.08
C LEU A 168 -11.81 2.28 -18.17
N SER A 169 -13.07 1.88 -17.93
CA SER A 169 -13.87 0.98 -18.76
C SER A 169 -13.17 -0.36 -19.01
N TYR A 170 -13.57 -1.41 -18.30
CA TYR A 170 -12.99 -2.73 -18.51
C TYR A 170 -13.40 -3.27 -19.90
N PRO A 171 -12.46 -3.47 -20.83
CA PRO A 171 -12.79 -3.97 -22.16
C PRO A 171 -13.30 -5.41 -22.10
N ALA A 172 -12.91 -6.17 -21.07
CA ALA A 172 -13.42 -7.50 -20.80
C ALA A 172 -13.44 -7.78 -19.28
N MET A 173 -14.49 -8.46 -18.79
CA MET A 173 -14.59 -8.94 -17.41
C MET A 173 -13.46 -9.90 -17.00
N ARG A 174 -12.75 -10.48 -17.99
CA ARG A 174 -11.62 -11.38 -17.75
C ARG A 174 -10.49 -10.72 -16.94
N ILE A 175 -10.15 -9.46 -17.23
CA ILE A 175 -9.05 -8.76 -16.56
C ILE A 175 -9.35 -8.53 -15.06
N PRO A 176 -10.49 -7.94 -14.66
CA PRO A 176 -10.80 -7.77 -13.24
C PRO A 176 -10.93 -9.10 -12.50
N VAL A 177 -11.49 -10.14 -13.13
CA VAL A 177 -11.57 -11.49 -12.52
C VAL A 177 -10.18 -12.07 -12.26
N LEU A 178 -9.28 -12.03 -13.24
CA LEU A 178 -7.90 -12.48 -13.05
C LEU A 178 -7.15 -11.64 -12.01
N GLY A 179 -7.41 -10.33 -11.96
CA GLY A 179 -6.87 -9.43 -10.93
C GLY A 179 -7.34 -9.80 -9.52
N ALA A 180 -8.62 -10.12 -9.35
CA ALA A 180 -9.18 -10.57 -8.08
C ALA A 180 -8.58 -11.90 -7.64
N ILE A 181 -8.46 -12.88 -8.55
CA ILE A 181 -7.81 -14.16 -8.28
C ILE A 181 -6.33 -13.95 -7.89
N GLY A 182 -5.60 -13.13 -8.66
CA GLY A 182 -4.21 -12.79 -8.36
C GLY A 182 -4.05 -12.15 -6.99
N THR A 183 -4.95 -11.23 -6.62
CA THR A 183 -4.98 -10.60 -5.29
C THR A 183 -5.22 -11.63 -4.19
N ALA A 184 -6.15 -12.57 -4.39
CA ALA A 184 -6.41 -13.64 -3.43
C ALA A 184 -5.18 -14.54 -3.25
N ILE A 185 -4.48 -14.88 -4.35
CA ILE A 185 -3.25 -15.68 -4.32
C ILE A 185 -2.13 -14.95 -3.57
N THR A 186 -1.90 -13.66 -3.85
CA THR A 186 -0.81 -12.93 -3.19
C THR A 186 -1.08 -12.73 -1.71
N VAL A 187 -2.31 -12.36 -1.33
CA VAL A 187 -2.70 -12.24 0.09
C VAL A 187 -2.63 -13.59 0.79
N GLY A 188 -3.11 -14.67 0.15
CA GLY A 188 -2.99 -16.04 0.65
C GLY A 188 -1.54 -16.47 0.85
N GLY A 189 -0.66 -16.10 -0.09
CA GLY A 189 0.79 -16.33 0.01
C GLY A 189 1.41 -15.61 1.22
N ILE A 190 1.07 -14.34 1.45
CA ILE A 190 1.51 -13.61 2.65
C ILE A 190 0.96 -14.27 3.92
N HIS A 191 -0.29 -14.73 3.93
CA HIS A 191 -0.85 -15.44 5.08
C HIS A 191 -0.09 -16.73 5.38
N LEU A 192 0.18 -17.56 4.36
CA LEU A 192 0.98 -18.78 4.49
C LEU A 192 2.40 -18.49 4.97
N LEU A 193 3.02 -17.41 4.48
CA LEU A 193 4.33 -16.96 4.94
C LEU A 193 4.31 -16.62 6.43
N LEU A 194 3.31 -15.84 6.88
CA LEU A 194 3.14 -15.51 8.30
C LEU A 194 2.91 -16.76 9.16
N LEU A 195 2.11 -17.71 8.67
CA LEU A 195 1.89 -19.00 9.35
C LEU A 195 3.18 -19.82 9.45
N ALA A 196 3.93 -19.96 8.36
CA ALA A 196 5.20 -20.69 8.35
C ALA A 196 6.21 -20.05 9.33
N MET A 197 6.34 -18.72 9.30
CA MET A 197 7.19 -17.99 10.24
C MET A 197 6.77 -18.18 11.70
N SER A 198 5.46 -18.28 11.97
CA SER A 198 4.94 -18.55 13.31
C SER A 198 5.16 -19.99 13.77
N ARG A 199 5.21 -20.96 12.86
CA ARG A 199 5.38 -22.39 13.17
C ARG A 199 6.84 -22.77 13.39
N THR A 200 7.77 -22.19 12.64
CA THR A 200 9.21 -22.49 12.75
C THR A 200 9.84 -21.88 14.01
N ARG A 201 9.18 -20.92 14.65
CA ARG A 201 9.66 -20.26 15.85
C ARG A 201 8.63 -20.48 16.95
N ASN A 202 8.95 -21.33 17.93
CA ASN A 202 8.29 -21.40 19.26
C ASN A 202 8.52 -20.08 20.03
N VAL A 203 8.17 -18.96 19.41
CA VAL A 203 8.35 -17.61 19.91
C VAL A 203 6.94 -17.08 20.12
N PRO A 204 6.64 -16.47 21.28
CA PRO A 204 5.35 -15.84 21.52
C PRO A 204 4.97 -14.94 20.34
N ARG A 205 3.67 -14.90 20.00
CA ARG A 205 3.05 -14.12 18.90
C ARG A 205 3.45 -12.62 18.81
N GLY A 206 4.29 -12.13 19.71
CA GLY A 206 4.61 -10.72 19.89
C GLY A 206 5.81 -10.16 19.14
N MET A 207 6.94 -10.84 18.94
CA MET A 207 8.11 -10.19 18.29
C MET A 207 9.30 -11.13 18.12
N ARG A 208 9.70 -11.37 16.87
CA ARG A 208 11.10 -11.54 16.43
C ARG A 208 11.12 -11.50 14.92
N LEU A 209 11.07 -10.30 14.40
CA LEU A 209 11.07 -10.02 12.97
C LEU A 209 12.53 -9.88 12.48
N ILE A 210 12.76 -10.12 11.19
CA ILE A 210 14.06 -9.94 10.50
C ILE A 210 14.64 -8.56 10.88
N PRO A 211 15.96 -8.36 11.06
CA PRO A 211 16.54 -7.08 11.48
C PRO A 211 16.00 -5.86 10.70
N LEU A 212 15.76 -6.02 9.39
CA LEU A 212 15.17 -5.00 8.53
C LEU A 212 13.70 -4.70 8.90
N PHE A 213 12.90 -5.73 9.14
CA PHE A 213 11.51 -5.56 9.60
C PHE A 213 11.47 -5.01 11.03
N ARG A 214 12.45 -5.35 11.88
CA ARG A 214 12.59 -4.75 13.22
C ARG A 214 12.92 -3.25 13.13
N ALA A 215 13.86 -2.87 12.27
CA ALA A 215 14.18 -1.46 12.01
C ALA A 215 12.96 -0.71 11.46
N PHE A 216 12.24 -1.32 10.53
CA PHE A 216 10.97 -0.80 10.01
C PHE A 216 9.89 -0.67 11.09
N VAL A 217 9.72 -1.68 11.97
CA VAL A 217 8.82 -1.61 13.13
C VAL A 217 9.23 -0.53 14.11
N MET A 218 10.54 -0.33 14.35
CA MET A 218 11.02 0.71 15.26
C MET A 218 10.82 2.11 14.69
N ALA A 219 11.07 2.32 13.41
CA ALA A 219 10.66 3.54 12.71
C ALA A 219 9.14 3.73 12.76
N TRP A 220 8.37 2.64 12.66
CA TRP A 220 6.92 2.69 12.82
C TRP A 220 6.50 3.00 14.28
N ALA A 221 7.32 2.65 15.26
CA ALA A 221 7.06 2.78 16.70
C ALA A 221 7.55 4.10 17.32
N GLU A 222 8.17 5.02 16.56
CA GLU A 222 8.74 6.28 17.10
C GLU A 222 7.74 7.10 17.95
N ASP A 223 6.44 7.06 17.63
CA ASP A 223 5.41 7.79 18.38
C ASP A 223 4.97 7.10 19.70
N LEU A 224 5.44 5.89 20.01
CA LEU A 224 5.06 5.15 21.23
C LEU A 224 5.92 5.49 22.45
N TRP A 225 7.03 6.20 22.28
CA TRP A 225 7.99 6.52 23.36
C TRP A 225 7.76 7.91 24.00
N ILE A 226 6.70 8.62 23.60
CA ILE A 226 6.34 9.96 24.11
C ILE A 226 5.10 9.90 25.03
N LEU A 227 4.72 8.70 25.49
CA LEU A 227 3.75 8.46 26.56
C LEU A 227 4.47 7.79 27.74
#